data_AF-C5KMB0-F1
#
_entry.id   AF-C5KMB0-F1
#
_cell.length_a   1.000
_cell.length_b   1.000
_cell.length_c   1.000
_cell.angle_alpha   90.00
_cell.angle_beta   90.00
_cell.angle_gamma   90.00
#
_symmetry.space_group_name_H-M   'P 1'
#
loop_
_entity.id
_entity.type
_entity.pdbx_description
1 polymer ?
#
loop_
_entity_poly.entity_id
_entity_poly.type
_entity_poly.pdbx_seq_one_letter_code
_entity_poly.pdbx_strand_id
1 'polypeptide(L)'
;MDEQQKLVSDLETKRSKTQDGIHSKQTEGRQLRAELSSMQKKLGFSTEDQIDDKIAEIEYRMHTESLDLKKEKELMKQISELKQTKPQLKKFDAMKAASGEYDTTNVGPLKANLEDIKT
;
A
#
# COMPACT_ATOMS: atom_id res chain seq x y z
N MET A 1 -12.60 26.22 42.41
CA MET A 1 -11.16 25.93 42.21
C MET A 1 -10.97 24.49 41.76
N ASP A 2 -11.45 23.51 42.52
CA ASP A 2 -11.32 22.07 42.16
C ASP A 2 -12.00 21.68 40.83
N GLU A 3 -13.16 22.28 40.52
CA GLU A 3 -13.91 21.96 39.29
C GLU A 3 -13.19 22.40 38.01
N GLN A 4 -12.51 23.55 38.06
CA GLN A 4 -11.72 24.06 36.94
C GLN A 4 -10.41 23.27 36.78
N GLN A 5 -9.77 22.85 37.87
CA GLN A 5 -8.60 21.96 37.81
C GLN A 5 -8.96 20.59 37.21
N LYS A 6 -10.12 20.04 37.55
CA LYS A 6 -10.61 18.79 36.96
C LYS A 6 -10.85 18.93 35.46
N LEU A 7 -11.50 20.02 35.03
CA LEU A 7 -11.74 20.29 33.61
C LEU A 7 -10.44 20.43 32.81
N VAL A 8 -9.44 21.13 33.36
CA VAL A 8 -8.12 21.27 32.74
C VAL A 8 -7.42 19.92 32.62
N SER A 9 -7.43 19.10 33.66
CA SER A 9 -6.83 17.75 33.65
C SER A 9 -7.50 16.82 32.62
N ASP A 10 -8.83 16.89 32.51
CA ASP A 10 -9.59 16.12 31.52
C ASP A 10 -9.25 16.56 30.09
N LEU A 11 -9.11 17.87 29.84
CA LEU A 11 -8.71 18.42 28.54
C LEU A 11 -7.27 18.06 28.18
N GLU A 12 -6.33 18.13 29.12
CA GLU A 12 -4.95 17.72 28.91
C GLU A 12 -4.83 16.22 28.59
N THR A 13 -5.60 15.39 29.29
CA THR A 13 -5.66 13.94 29.03
C THR A 13 -6.19 13.64 27.64
N LYS A 14 -7.26 14.34 27.21
CA LYS A 14 -7.80 14.22 25.85
C LYS A 14 -6.79 14.70 24.81
N ARG A 15 -6.13 15.83 25.04
CA ARG A 15 -5.08 16.38 24.17
C ARG A 15 -3.95 15.36 23.96
N SER A 16 -3.41 14.80 25.04
CA SER A 16 -2.33 13.81 24.99
C SER A 16 -2.75 12.57 24.19
N LYS A 17 -3.91 11.99 24.50
CA LYS A 17 -4.42 10.80 23.78
C LYS A 17 -4.62 11.06 22.29
N THR A 18 -5.18 12.22 21.92
CA THR A 18 -5.36 12.59 20.52
C THR A 18 -4.00 12.78 19.82
N GLN A 19 -3.03 13.40 20.49
CA GLN A 19 -1.69 13.60 19.96
C GLN A 19 -0.93 12.27 19.77
N ASP A 20 -1.03 11.35 20.72
CA ASP A 20 -0.46 10.00 20.61
C ASP A 20 -1.13 9.21 19.48
N GLY A 21 -2.45 9.34 19.34
CA GLY A 21 -3.22 8.76 18.25
C GLY A 21 -2.79 9.27 16.88
N ILE A 22 -2.57 10.58 16.73
CA ILE A 22 -2.03 11.20 15.51
C ILE A 22 -0.66 10.61 15.18
N HIS A 23 0.24 10.53 16.16
CA HIS A 23 1.59 10.04 15.93
C HIS A 23 1.60 8.56 15.51
N SER A 24 0.79 7.75 16.17
CA SER A 24 0.59 6.34 15.83
C SER A 24 0.10 6.18 14.39
N LYS A 25 -0.98 6.87 14.02
CA LYS A 25 -1.55 6.80 12.66
C LYS A 25 -0.59 7.30 11.59
N GLN A 26 0.13 8.40 11.83
CA GLN A 26 1.17 8.84 10.90
C GLN A 26 2.29 7.81 10.72
N THR A 27 2.66 7.11 11.78
CA THR A 27 3.67 6.06 11.74
C THR A 27 3.18 4.85 10.94
N GLU A 28 1.95 4.40 11.16
CA GLU A 28 1.29 3.37 10.36
C GLU A 28 1.26 3.77 8.87
N GLY A 29 0.85 5.00 8.54
CA GLY A 29 0.81 5.51 7.17
C GLY A 29 2.19 5.57 6.50
N ARG A 30 3.27 5.84 7.26
CA ARG A 30 4.65 5.77 6.76
C ARG A 30 5.08 4.32 6.50
N GLN A 31 4.76 3.40 7.40
CA GLN A 31 5.07 1.98 7.24
C GLN A 31 4.35 1.38 6.02
N LEU A 32 3.07 1.68 5.83
CA LEU A 32 2.31 1.26 4.65
C LEU A 32 2.94 1.74 3.34
N ARG A 33 3.38 3.00 3.28
CA ARG A 33 4.09 3.54 2.10
C ARG A 33 5.44 2.86 1.87
N ALA A 34 6.18 2.54 2.93
CA ALA A 34 7.45 1.82 2.82
C ALA A 34 7.25 0.37 2.32
N GLU A 35 6.23 -0.32 2.84
CA GLU A 35 5.84 -1.66 2.40
C GLU A 35 5.41 -1.65 0.94
N LEU A 36 4.59 -0.67 0.53
CA LEU A 36 4.20 -0.49 -0.86
C LEU A 36 5.42 -0.26 -1.78
N SER A 37 6.38 0.58 -1.39
CA SER A 37 7.61 0.76 -2.18
C SER A 37 8.41 -0.53 -2.33
N SER A 38 8.47 -1.35 -1.28
CA SER A 38 9.11 -2.68 -1.32
C SER A 38 8.37 -3.65 -2.23
N MET A 39 7.03 -3.69 -2.14
CA MET A 39 6.19 -4.52 -3.01
C MET A 39 6.30 -4.12 -4.48
N GLN A 40 6.30 -2.82 -4.77
CA GLN A 40 6.49 -2.30 -6.12
C GLN A 40 7.81 -2.78 -6.73
N LYS A 41 8.90 -2.74 -5.95
CA LYS A 41 10.21 -3.24 -6.38
C LYS A 41 10.21 -4.75 -6.62
N LYS A 42 9.48 -5.53 -5.81
CA LYS A 42 9.38 -6.98 -5.95
C LYS A 42 8.53 -7.40 -7.14
N LEU A 43 7.45 -6.68 -7.42
CA LEU A 43 6.55 -6.99 -8.54
C LEU A 43 7.23 -6.75 -9.89
N GLY A 44 8.13 -5.76 -10.01
CA GLY A 44 8.91 -5.51 -11.23
C GLY A 44 8.11 -4.99 -12.43
N PHE A 45 6.78 -5.08 -12.38
CA PHE A 45 5.84 -4.57 -13.37
C PHE A 45 5.06 -3.38 -12.81
N SER A 46 4.78 -2.42 -13.68
CA SER A 46 4.05 -1.20 -13.33
C SER A 46 2.57 -1.25 -13.71
N THR A 47 2.21 -2.04 -14.73
CA THR A 47 0.83 -2.18 -15.21
C THR A 47 0.50 -3.63 -15.57
N GLU A 48 -0.79 -3.96 -15.54
CA GLU A 48 -1.27 -5.28 -15.99
C GLU A 48 -0.94 -5.52 -17.47
N ASP A 49 -1.00 -4.47 -18.29
CA ASP A 49 -0.68 -4.52 -19.72
C ASP A 49 0.77 -4.97 -19.97
N GLN A 50 1.73 -4.53 -19.14
CA GLN A 50 3.13 -4.97 -19.27
C GLN A 50 3.30 -6.48 -19.03
N ILE A 51 2.47 -7.06 -18.16
CA ILE A 51 2.46 -8.50 -17.91
C ILE A 51 1.87 -9.23 -19.10
N ASP A 52 0.75 -8.72 -19.64
CA ASP A 52 0.07 -9.30 -20.80
C ASP A 52 0.95 -9.24 -22.06
N ASP A 53 1.61 -8.10 -22.32
CA ASP A 53 2.57 -7.93 -23.42
C ASP A 53 3.71 -8.94 -23.29
N LYS A 54 4.22 -9.15 -22.06
CA LYS A 54 5.31 -10.11 -21.84
C LYS A 54 4.85 -11.56 -22.03
N ILE A 55 3.63 -11.89 -21.62
CA ILE A 55 3.04 -13.21 -21.88
C ILE A 55 2.89 -13.41 -23.40
N ALA A 56 2.35 -12.42 -24.13
CA ALA A 56 2.18 -12.50 -25.57
C ALA A 56 3.51 -12.66 -26.31
N GLU A 57 4.57 -11.97 -25.88
CA GLU A 57 5.92 -12.13 -26.42
C GLU A 57 6.44 -13.57 -26.22
N ILE A 58 6.26 -14.15 -25.03
CA ILE A 58 6.68 -15.53 -24.75
C ILE A 58 5.86 -16.53 -25.57
N GLU A 59 4.54 -16.36 -25.63
CA GLU A 59 3.64 -17.21 -26.41
C GLU A 59 3.97 -17.16 -27.90
N TYR A 60 4.23 -15.97 -28.45
CA TYR A 60 4.67 -15.79 -29.83
C TYR A 60 5.96 -16.57 -30.10
N ARG A 61 6.98 -16.39 -29.24
CA ARG A 61 8.25 -17.11 -29.36
C ARG A 61 8.07 -18.62 -29.30
N MET A 62 7.24 -19.12 -28.38
CA MET A 62 6.91 -20.54 -28.30
C MET A 62 6.23 -21.07 -29.57
N HIS A 63 5.41 -20.26 -30.22
CA HIS A 63 4.73 -20.64 -31.45
C HIS A 63 5.61 -20.58 -32.71
N THR A 64 6.61 -19.69 -32.73
CA THR A 64 7.43 -19.45 -33.93
C THR A 64 8.83 -20.06 -33.87
N GLU A 65 9.38 -20.29 -32.67
CA GLU A 65 10.72 -20.84 -32.48
C GLU A 65 10.67 -22.36 -32.27
N SER A 66 11.62 -23.09 -32.86
CA SER A 66 11.86 -24.49 -32.49
C SER A 66 12.67 -24.55 -31.21
N LEU A 67 11.99 -24.80 -30.09
CA LEU A 67 12.59 -24.89 -28.76
C LEU A 67 12.81 -26.35 -28.36
N ASP A 68 13.86 -26.58 -27.56
CA ASP A 68 13.99 -27.86 -26.87
C ASP A 68 12.96 -27.96 -25.73
N LEU A 69 12.60 -29.19 -25.35
CA LEU A 69 11.58 -29.45 -24.34
C LEU A 69 11.89 -28.78 -22.99
N LYS A 70 13.17 -28.54 -22.67
CA LYS A 70 13.57 -27.91 -21.41
C LYS A 70 13.25 -26.42 -21.44
N LYS A 71 13.56 -25.73 -22.55
CA LYS A 71 13.22 -24.32 -22.77
C LYS A 71 11.73 -24.11 -22.82
N GLU A 72 10.99 -24.98 -23.50
CA GLU A 72 9.53 -24.87 -23.59
C GLU A 72 8.88 -24.94 -22.21
N LYS A 73 9.33 -25.86 -21.34
CA LYS A 73 8.88 -25.94 -19.94
C LYS A 73 9.24 -24.70 -19.13
N GLU A 74 10.43 -24.14 -19.32
CA GLU A 74 10.85 -22.92 -18.63
C GLU A 74 9.97 -21.72 -19.03
N LEU A 75 9.67 -21.57 -20.32
CA LEU A 75 8.78 -20.52 -20.80
C LEU A 75 7.34 -20.69 -20.30
N MET A 76 6.81 -21.92 -20.26
CA MET A 76 5.51 -22.19 -19.65
C MET A 76 5.47 -21.84 -18.16
N LYS A 77 6.56 -22.12 -17.43
CA LYS A 77 6.69 -21.76 -16.02
C LYS A 77 6.70 -20.24 -15.87
N GLN A 78 7.45 -19.52 -16.71
CA GLN A 78 7.46 -18.05 -16.72
C GLN A 78 6.07 -17.47 -17.00
N ILE A 79 5.32 -18.00 -17.97
CA ILE A 79 3.93 -17.58 -18.23
C ILE A 79 3.05 -17.79 -16.98
N SER A 80 3.19 -18.94 -16.30
CA SER A 80 2.43 -19.23 -15.07
C SER A 80 2.74 -18.24 -13.96
N GLU A 81 4.03 -17.94 -13.72
CA GLU A 81 4.47 -16.95 -12.73
C GLU A 81 3.95 -15.55 -13.06
N LEU A 82 4.03 -15.12 -14.34
CA LEU A 82 3.49 -13.85 -14.81
C LEU A 82 1.98 -13.76 -14.59
N LYS A 83 1.22 -14.82 -14.92
CA LYS A 83 -0.24 -14.89 -14.65
C LYS A 83 -0.57 -14.80 -13.16
N GLN A 84 0.28 -15.33 -12.27
CA GLN A 84 0.12 -15.17 -10.82
C GLN A 84 0.48 -13.77 -10.31
N THR A 85 1.33 -13.05 -11.04
CA THR A 85 1.77 -11.70 -10.67
C THR A 85 0.67 -10.65 -10.94
N LYS A 86 -0.17 -10.87 -11.96
CA LYS A 86 -1.30 -10.00 -12.32
C LYS A 86 -2.27 -9.69 -11.16
N PRO A 87 -2.85 -10.68 -10.44
CA PRO A 87 -3.72 -10.38 -9.30
C PRO A 87 -2.98 -9.73 -8.11
N GLN A 88 -1.66 -9.93 -8.00
CA GLN A 88 -0.86 -9.26 -6.98
C GLN A 88 -0.69 -7.77 -7.30
N LEU A 89 -0.48 -7.43 -8.58
CA LEU A 89 -0.42 -6.04 -9.04
C LEU A 89 -1.75 -5.32 -8.81
N LYS A 90 -2.88 -5.96 -9.13
CA LYS A 90 -4.21 -5.40 -8.85
C LYS A 90 -4.45 -5.12 -7.37
N LYS A 91 -4.04 -6.04 -6.48
CA LYS A 91 -4.09 -5.82 -5.02
C LYS A 91 -3.17 -4.68 -4.59
N PHE A 92 -1.99 -4.61 -5.18
CA PHE A 92 -1.03 -3.55 -4.93
C PHE A 92 -1.58 -2.18 -5.32
N ASP A 93 -2.20 -2.04 -6.48
CA ASP A 93 -2.80 -0.78 -6.94
C ASP A 93 -3.95 -0.34 -6.04
N ALA A 94 -4.81 -1.28 -5.63
CA ALA A 94 -5.86 -1.00 -4.65
C ALA A 94 -5.29 -0.51 -3.31
N MET A 95 -4.23 -1.15 -2.81
CA MET A 95 -3.56 -0.77 -1.56
C MET A 95 -2.84 0.57 -1.69
N LYS A 96 -2.26 0.87 -2.86
CA LYS A 96 -1.63 2.16 -3.17
C LYS A 96 -2.66 3.29 -3.18
N ALA A 97 -3.83 3.08 -3.80
CA ALA A 97 -4.92 4.04 -3.78
C ALA A 97 -5.39 4.31 -2.34
N ALA A 98 -5.65 3.25 -1.56
CA ALA A 98 -6.05 3.37 -0.15
C ALA A 98 -4.98 4.08 0.72
N SER A 99 -3.70 3.81 0.48
CA SER A 99 -2.60 4.46 1.21
C SER A 99 -2.47 5.94 0.88
N GLY A 100 -2.79 6.36 -0.36
CA GLY A 100 -2.78 7.78 -0.75
C GLY A 100 -3.78 8.62 0.05
N GLU A 101 -4.91 8.03 0.44
CA GLU A 101 -5.95 8.69 1.24
C GLU A 101 -5.80 8.46 2.75
N TYR A 102 -4.85 7.62 3.17
CA TYR A 102 -4.71 7.18 4.56
C TYR A 102 -4.51 8.34 5.54
N ASP A 103 -3.60 9.28 5.25
CA ASP A 103 -3.33 10.41 6.14
C ASP A 103 -4.55 11.35 6.24
N THR A 104 -5.22 11.60 5.11
CA THR A 104 -6.42 12.45 5.07
C THR A 104 -7.57 11.86 5.88
N THR A 105 -7.81 10.55 5.73
CA THR A 105 -8.92 9.85 6.37
C THR A 105 -8.68 9.54 7.84
N ASN A 106 -7.45 9.20 8.25
CA ASN A 106 -7.15 8.74 9.61
C ASN A 106 -6.50 9.82 10.49
N VAL A 107 -5.69 10.70 9.92
CA VAL A 107 -4.95 11.74 10.68
C VAL A 107 -5.67 13.08 10.62
N GLY A 108 -6.31 13.41 9.50
CA GLY A 108 -7.07 14.65 9.30
C GLY A 108 -8.10 14.92 10.40
N PRO A 109 -9.01 13.97 10.71
CA PRO A 109 -10.01 14.16 11.76
C PRO A 109 -9.39 14.33 13.15
N LEU A 110 -8.33 13.59 13.47
CA LEU A 110 -7.66 13.70 14.78
C LEU A 110 -6.97 15.05 14.95
N LYS A 111 -6.39 15.61 13.88
CA LYS A 111 -5.83 16.96 13.89
C LYS A 111 -6.90 18.02 14.11
N ALA A 112 -8.06 17.91 13.45
CA ALA A 112 -9.17 18.84 13.65
C ALA A 112 -9.62 18.83 15.13
N ASN A 113 -9.86 17.65 15.69
CA ASN A 113 -10.21 17.49 17.11
C ASN A 113 -9.15 18.07 18.06
N LEU A 114 -7.86 18.00 17.70
CA LEU A 114 -6.79 18.57 18.52
C LEU A 114 -6.80 20.11 18.52
N GLU A 115 -7.11 20.74 17.39
CA GLU A 115 -7.24 22.20 17.30
C GLU A 115 -8.48 22.69 18.07
N ASP A 116 -9.58 21.94 18.05
CA ASP A 116 -10.78 22.24 18.84
C ASP A 116 -10.53 22.16 20.36
N ILE A 117 -9.62 21.28 20.82
CA ILE A 117 -9.23 21.16 22.24
C ILE A 117 -8.31 22.32 22.68
N LYS A 118 -7.60 22.97 21.75
CA LYS A 118 -6.69 24.08 22.05
C LYS A 118 -7.40 25.44 22.12
N THR A 119 -8.57 25.56 21.52
CA THR A 119 -9.35 26.80 21.40
C THR A 119 -10.29 26.97 22.59
#